data_AF-A0A6P5FNX0-F1
#
_entry.id   AF-A0A6P5FNX0-F1
#
_cell.length_a   1.000
_cell.length_b   1.000
_cell.length_c   1.000
_cell.angle_alpha   90.00
_cell.angle_beta   90.00
_cell.angle_gamma   90.00
#
_symmetry.space_group_name_H-M   'P 1'
#
loop_
_entity.id
_entity.type
_entity.pdbx_description
1 polymer ?
#
loop_
_entity_poly.entity_id
_entity_poly.type
_entity_poly.pdbx_seq_one_letter_code
_entity_poly.pdbx_strand_id
1 'polypeptide(L)'
;MAKTTAAANAAAACHPALRSSSSPCPPWLQAALQDIEERVRSLAVSLPDEEEDAAHSFAERAENYYQKRPQLLALLQDLHLRYLHLADRYSQSLLKSHHHHLRPPIPSESDDDDAASAEISDAESALSFQPLPRDPDPDPDRAPAPDLDLDLVVAELVAASGSLVEVLESERMVLLGENARLGFRAAAAEEEAAAAAAELGWVRRRAAEMARAVVELREERRVCALGRRIEGLQARVYALERRNRAWCDAAAAAEKERAAERAEAERLRAENRRLAAAAARRGGGGAVGRWWERVTRMEWAPCVPHVKGGKGAGLVT
;
A
#
# COMPACT_ATOMS: atom_id res chain seq x y z
N MET A 1 -45.95 -12.22 31.97
CA MET A 1 -47.03 -11.34 31.44
C MET A 1 -46.99 -11.44 29.94
N ALA A 2 -47.99 -12.11 29.37
CA ALA A 2 -48.15 -12.31 27.93
C ALA A 2 -48.93 -11.14 27.32
N LYS A 3 -48.44 -10.61 26.20
CA LYS A 3 -49.19 -9.82 25.21
C LYS A 3 -48.60 -10.19 23.83
N THR A 4 -49.12 -11.23 23.19
CA THR A 4 -50.17 -11.18 22.14
C THR A 4 -49.75 -10.42 20.89
N THR A 5 -49.17 -11.19 19.97
CA THR A 5 -49.35 -11.15 18.52
C THR A 5 -50.84 -10.96 18.14
N ALA A 6 -51.16 -9.94 17.36
CA ALA A 6 -52.33 -9.87 16.46
C ALA A 6 -52.42 -8.47 15.82
N ALA A 7 -51.71 -8.27 14.71
CA ALA A 7 -51.94 -7.14 13.80
C ALA A 7 -51.63 -7.58 12.36
N ALA A 8 -52.21 -8.71 11.95
CA ALA A 8 -52.20 -9.19 10.58
C ALA A 8 -53.48 -10.00 10.38
N ASN A 9 -54.59 -9.31 10.08
CA ASN A 9 -55.81 -9.83 9.45
C ASN A 9 -56.97 -8.81 9.57
N ALA A 10 -56.78 -7.62 8.99
CA ALA A 10 -57.84 -6.61 8.90
C ALA A 10 -57.94 -6.01 7.49
N ALA A 11 -57.73 -6.84 6.46
CA ALA A 11 -57.98 -6.49 5.06
C ALA A 11 -58.72 -7.61 4.30
N ALA A 12 -59.50 -8.42 5.03
CA ALA A 12 -60.28 -9.53 4.48
C ALA A 12 -61.75 -9.40 4.86
N ALA A 13 -62.44 -8.34 4.42
CA ALA A 13 -63.90 -8.26 4.39
C ALA A 13 -64.38 -6.95 3.76
N CYS A 14 -64.39 -6.89 2.43
CA CYS A 14 -65.34 -6.08 1.66
C CYS A 14 -65.18 -6.46 0.20
N HIS A 15 -66.10 -7.29 -0.29
CA HIS A 15 -66.67 -7.32 -1.65
C HIS A 15 -67.37 -8.67 -1.86
N PRO A 16 -68.67 -8.78 -1.53
CA PRO A 16 -69.48 -9.91 -1.97
C PRO A 16 -70.01 -9.65 -3.40
N ALA A 17 -70.11 -10.73 -4.16
CA ALA A 17 -70.97 -10.90 -5.33
C ALA A 17 -70.58 -10.16 -6.63
N LEU A 18 -69.63 -10.72 -7.37
CA LEU A 18 -69.75 -10.91 -8.82
C LEU A 18 -69.14 -12.27 -9.20
N ARG A 19 -69.88 -13.35 -8.95
CA ARG A 19 -69.68 -14.64 -9.64
C ARG A 19 -70.76 -14.74 -10.71
N SER A 20 -70.44 -14.38 -11.95
CA SER A 20 -71.19 -14.82 -13.14
C SER A 20 -70.66 -14.18 -14.42
N SER A 21 -69.68 -14.82 -15.05
CA SER A 21 -69.68 -15.28 -16.46
C SER A 21 -68.23 -15.46 -16.91
N SER A 22 -67.76 -16.70 -16.94
CA SER A 22 -66.43 -17.07 -17.40
C SER A 22 -66.32 -16.85 -18.92
N SER A 23 -65.79 -15.71 -19.31
CA SER A 23 -65.26 -15.45 -20.64
C SER A 23 -63.81 -15.94 -20.65
N PRO A 24 -63.42 -16.98 -21.43
CA PRO A 24 -62.05 -17.48 -21.36
C PRO A 24 -61.08 -16.42 -21.91
N CYS A 25 -60.18 -15.93 -21.06
CA CYS A 25 -58.97 -15.25 -21.48
C CYS A 25 -58.34 -16.07 -22.61
N PRO A 26 -58.03 -15.48 -23.78
CA PRO A 26 -57.58 -16.26 -24.90
C PRO A 26 -56.28 -16.98 -24.51
N PRO A 27 -56.11 -18.26 -24.88
CA PRO A 27 -55.03 -19.10 -24.36
C PRO A 27 -53.63 -18.50 -24.53
N TRP A 28 -53.45 -17.69 -25.57
CA TRP A 28 -52.19 -17.00 -25.86
C TRP A 28 -51.84 -15.90 -24.84
N LEU A 29 -52.83 -15.22 -24.27
CA LEU A 29 -52.65 -14.14 -23.30
C LEU A 29 -52.36 -14.73 -21.92
N GLN A 30 -53.10 -15.77 -21.54
CA GLN A 30 -52.87 -16.49 -20.29
C GLN A 30 -51.49 -17.16 -20.26
N ALA A 31 -51.06 -17.76 -21.37
CA ALA A 31 -49.71 -18.32 -21.50
C ALA A 31 -48.61 -17.24 -21.43
N ALA A 32 -48.84 -16.05 -21.99
CA ALA A 32 -47.88 -14.95 -21.95
C ALA A 32 -47.71 -14.36 -20.54
N LEU A 33 -48.81 -14.20 -19.80
CA LEU A 33 -48.78 -13.74 -18.41
C LEU A 33 -48.13 -14.76 -17.48
N GLN A 34 -48.41 -16.05 -17.67
CA GLN A 34 -47.76 -17.12 -16.90
C GLN A 34 -46.25 -17.20 -17.16
N ASP A 35 -45.79 -17.07 -18.42
CA ASP A 35 -44.34 -17.04 -18.73
C ASP A 35 -43.65 -15.81 -18.09
N ILE A 36 -44.33 -14.67 -18.05
CA ILE A 36 -43.84 -13.47 -17.36
C ILE A 36 -43.70 -13.71 -15.86
N GLU A 37 -44.74 -14.26 -15.22
CA GLU A 37 -44.71 -14.57 -13.80
C GLU A 37 -43.63 -15.59 -13.45
N GLU A 38 -43.45 -16.64 -14.25
CA GLU A 38 -42.46 -17.68 -14.02
C GLU A 38 -41.02 -17.14 -14.15
N ARG A 39 -40.79 -16.23 -15.10
CA ARG A 39 -39.51 -15.51 -15.25
C ARG A 39 -39.22 -14.56 -14.10
N VAL A 40 -40.21 -13.81 -13.64
CA VAL A 40 -40.07 -12.95 -12.44
C VAL A 40 -39.78 -13.81 -11.21
N ARG A 41 -40.48 -14.93 -11.04
CA ARG A 41 -40.33 -15.84 -9.90
C ARG A 41 -38.98 -16.56 -9.90
N SER A 42 -38.46 -17.00 -11.06
CA SER A 42 -37.14 -17.62 -11.18
C SER A 42 -35.98 -16.67 -10.86
N LEU A 43 -36.10 -15.39 -11.24
CA LEU A 43 -35.13 -14.35 -10.86
C LEU A 43 -35.27 -13.95 -9.39
N ALA A 44 -36.49 -13.92 -8.84
CA ALA A 44 -36.72 -13.71 -7.42
C ALA A 44 -36.13 -14.85 -6.55
N VAL A 45 -36.21 -16.11 -7.00
CA VAL A 45 -35.54 -17.26 -6.34
C VAL A 45 -34.01 -17.20 -6.43
N SER A 46 -33.49 -16.43 -7.40
CA SER A 46 -32.04 -16.18 -7.55
C SER A 46 -31.55 -14.99 -6.70
N LEU A 47 -32.47 -14.22 -6.13
CA LEU A 47 -32.21 -13.30 -5.04
C LEU A 47 -32.29 -14.13 -3.76
N PRO A 48 -31.15 -14.49 -3.13
CA PRO A 48 -31.22 -15.11 -1.82
C PRO A 48 -31.93 -14.13 -0.89
N ASP A 49 -32.84 -14.65 -0.08
CA ASP A 49 -33.30 -13.95 1.12
C ASP A 49 -32.03 -13.68 1.95
N GLU A 50 -31.49 -12.46 1.88
CA GLU A 50 -30.28 -12.03 2.61
C GLU A 50 -30.55 -11.86 4.12
N GLU A 51 -31.62 -12.49 4.62
CA GLU A 51 -31.89 -12.66 6.03
C GLU A 51 -31.31 -14.02 6.43
N GLU A 52 -30.23 -13.96 7.22
CA GLU A 52 -29.63 -15.06 8.00
C GLU A 52 -28.38 -15.73 7.36
N ASP A 53 -27.21 -15.23 7.76
CA ASP A 53 -26.00 -16.03 8.10
C ASP A 53 -24.82 -16.21 7.12
N ALA A 54 -24.48 -15.27 6.25
CA ALA A 54 -23.14 -15.28 5.64
C ALA A 54 -22.46 -13.91 5.62
N ALA A 55 -21.41 -13.79 6.43
CA ALA A 55 -20.46 -12.69 6.42
C ALA A 55 -19.62 -12.67 5.13
N HIS A 56 -20.26 -12.46 3.98
CA HIS A 56 -19.58 -12.29 2.72
C HIS A 56 -18.65 -11.08 2.80
N SER A 57 -17.42 -11.28 2.31
CA SER A 57 -16.44 -10.20 2.19
C SER A 57 -17.03 -9.08 1.34
N PHE A 58 -16.63 -7.83 1.59
CA PHE A 58 -17.10 -6.69 0.80
C PHE A 58 -16.90 -6.91 -0.71
N ALA A 59 -15.80 -7.55 -1.09
CA ALA A 59 -15.51 -7.90 -2.48
C ALA A 59 -16.54 -8.89 -3.06
N GLU A 60 -16.94 -9.92 -2.31
CA GLU A 60 -17.92 -10.91 -2.76
C GLU A 60 -19.32 -10.31 -2.90
N ARG A 61 -19.73 -9.42 -1.97
CA ARG A 61 -21.00 -8.69 -2.11
C ARG A 61 -21.01 -7.77 -3.33
N ALA A 62 -19.91 -7.04 -3.56
CA ALA A 62 -19.77 -6.18 -4.72
C ALA A 62 -19.82 -7.00 -6.03
N GLU A 63 -19.07 -8.10 -6.08
CA GLU A 63 -19.05 -9.03 -7.21
C GLU A 63 -20.46 -9.57 -7.52
N ASN A 64 -21.19 -10.04 -6.51
CA ASN A 64 -22.55 -10.56 -6.66
C ASN A 64 -23.53 -9.47 -7.14
N TYR A 65 -23.44 -8.26 -6.59
CA TYR A 65 -24.25 -7.11 -7.01
C TYR A 65 -24.01 -6.75 -8.48
N TYR A 66 -22.75 -6.62 -8.90
CA TYR A 66 -22.42 -6.26 -10.28
C TYR A 66 -22.72 -7.39 -11.28
N GLN A 67 -22.70 -8.66 -10.86
CA GLN A 67 -23.12 -9.79 -11.68
C GLN A 67 -24.64 -9.89 -11.84
N LYS A 68 -25.41 -9.60 -10.77
CA LYS A 68 -26.88 -9.69 -10.78
C LYS A 68 -27.57 -8.49 -11.44
N ARG A 69 -27.03 -7.29 -11.26
CA ARG A 69 -27.57 -6.05 -11.84
C ARG A 69 -27.89 -6.10 -13.34
N PRO A 70 -27.01 -6.62 -14.24
CA PRO A 70 -27.34 -6.73 -15.66
C PRO A 70 -28.48 -7.73 -15.94
N GLN A 71 -28.64 -8.77 -15.12
CA GLN A 71 -29.70 -9.78 -15.28
C GLN A 71 -31.06 -9.19 -14.92
N LEU A 72 -31.11 -8.39 -13.84
CA LEU A 72 -32.29 -7.65 -13.43
C LEU A 72 -32.71 -6.59 -14.47
N LEU A 73 -31.73 -5.85 -15.00
CA LEU A 73 -31.96 -4.87 -16.07
C LEU A 73 -32.49 -5.51 -17.35
N ALA A 74 -31.94 -6.66 -17.74
CA ALA A 74 -32.40 -7.40 -18.92
C ALA A 74 -33.85 -7.89 -18.75
N LEU A 75 -34.21 -8.39 -17.56
CA LEU A 75 -35.59 -8.80 -17.26
C LEU A 75 -36.56 -7.61 -17.32
N LEU A 76 -36.22 -6.49 -16.67
CA LEU A 76 -37.02 -5.25 -16.73
C LEU A 76 -37.26 -4.80 -18.16
N GLN A 77 -36.23 -4.88 -19.01
CA GLN A 77 -36.32 -4.49 -20.41
C GLN A 77 -37.18 -5.46 -21.22
N ASP A 78 -37.04 -6.78 -21.01
CA ASP A 78 -37.88 -7.81 -21.64
C ASP A 78 -39.36 -7.66 -21.25
N LEU A 79 -39.62 -7.41 -19.96
CA LEU A 79 -40.97 -7.14 -19.45
C LEU A 79 -41.58 -5.89 -20.07
N HIS A 80 -40.83 -4.80 -20.16
CA HIS A 80 -41.28 -3.56 -20.78
C HIS A 80 -41.61 -3.75 -22.27
N LEU A 81 -40.77 -4.46 -23.02
CA LEU A 81 -41.01 -4.74 -24.43
C LEU A 81 -42.21 -5.66 -24.64
N ARG A 82 -42.38 -6.67 -23.81
CA ARG A 82 -43.55 -7.57 -23.86
C ARG A 82 -44.84 -6.85 -23.49
N TYR A 83 -44.80 -5.97 -22.49
CA TYR A 83 -45.92 -5.09 -22.15
C TYR A 83 -46.34 -4.24 -23.36
N LEU A 84 -45.39 -3.58 -24.01
CA LEU A 84 -45.64 -2.77 -25.20
C LEU A 84 -46.21 -3.60 -26.35
N HIS A 85 -45.66 -4.80 -26.57
CA HIS A 85 -46.14 -5.72 -27.60
C HIS A 85 -47.57 -6.19 -27.34
N LEU A 86 -47.91 -6.42 -26.06
CA LEU A 86 -49.25 -6.81 -25.64
C LEU A 86 -50.25 -5.67 -25.83
N ALA A 87 -49.85 -4.44 -25.46
CA ALA A 87 -50.64 -3.23 -25.63
C ALA A 87 -50.88 -2.90 -27.12
N ASP A 88 -49.86 -3.07 -27.98
CA ASP A 88 -49.97 -2.86 -29.42
C ASP A 88 -50.94 -3.88 -30.06
N ARG A 89 -50.77 -5.17 -29.76
CA ARG A 89 -51.66 -6.23 -30.27
C ARG A 89 -53.10 -6.05 -29.81
N TYR A 90 -53.29 -5.53 -28.59
CA TYR A 90 -54.61 -5.14 -28.08
C TYR A 90 -55.22 -3.98 -28.86
N SER A 91 -54.45 -2.90 -29.09
CA SER A 91 -54.91 -1.74 -29.87
C SER A 91 -55.37 -2.13 -31.28
N GLN A 92 -54.67 -3.07 -31.91
CA GLN A 92 -55.02 -3.61 -33.23
C GLN A 92 -56.27 -4.51 -33.20
N SER A 93 -56.54 -5.20 -32.09
CA SER A 93 -57.74 -6.02 -31.91
C SER A 93 -59.01 -5.18 -31.77
N LEU A 94 -58.92 -4.07 -31.02
CA LEU A 94 -60.01 -3.08 -30.93
C LEU A 94 -60.38 -2.51 -32.31
N LEU A 95 -59.37 -2.14 -33.11
CA LEU A 95 -59.56 -1.59 -34.46
C LEU A 95 -60.23 -2.59 -35.41
N LYS A 96 -59.83 -3.88 -35.35
CA LYS A 96 -60.42 -4.95 -36.17
C LYS A 96 -61.87 -5.24 -35.79
N SER A 97 -62.22 -5.18 -34.50
CA SER A 97 -63.61 -5.39 -34.05
C SER A 97 -64.55 -4.29 -34.56
N HIS A 98 -64.10 -3.03 -34.60
CA HIS A 98 -64.88 -1.93 -35.19
C HIS A 98 -65.10 -2.06 -36.71
N HIS A 99 -64.17 -2.68 -37.44
CA HIS A 99 -64.34 -2.95 -38.87
C HIS A 99 -65.36 -4.05 -39.18
N HIS A 100 -65.63 -4.96 -38.23
CA HIS A 100 -66.69 -5.97 -38.39
C HIS A 100 -68.10 -5.40 -38.17
N HIS A 101 -68.24 -4.29 -37.42
CA HIS A 101 -69.55 -3.71 -37.09
C HIS A 101 -70.05 -2.62 -38.06
N LEU A 102 -69.25 -2.18 -39.04
CA LEU A 102 -69.60 -1.05 -39.93
C LEU A 102 -69.75 -1.41 -41.41
N ARG A 103 -69.97 -2.69 -41.77
CA ARG A 103 -70.23 -3.07 -43.17
C ARG A 103 -71.73 -2.97 -43.49
N PRO A 104 -72.20 -1.98 -44.29
CA PRO A 104 -73.61 -1.89 -44.70
C PRO A 104 -73.89 -2.86 -45.86
N PRO A 105 -75.13 -3.39 -45.99
CA PRO A 105 -75.51 -4.19 -47.15
C PRO A 105 -75.84 -3.26 -48.33
N ILE A 106 -75.13 -3.45 -49.45
CA ILE A 106 -75.39 -2.76 -50.72
C ILE A 106 -76.36 -3.63 -51.54
N PRO A 107 -77.49 -3.10 -52.06
CA PRO A 107 -78.24 -3.75 -53.12
C PRO A 107 -77.69 -3.33 -54.50
N SER A 108 -77.40 -4.31 -55.34
CA SER A 108 -77.14 -4.18 -56.78
C SER A 108 -78.40 -3.76 -57.52
N GLU A 109 -78.36 -2.77 -58.45
CA GLU A 109 -79.11 -2.71 -59.73
C GLU A 109 -78.42 -1.73 -60.74
N SER A 110 -78.14 -2.26 -61.95
CA SER A 110 -78.21 -1.72 -63.34
C SER A 110 -77.53 -0.40 -63.82
N ASP A 111 -76.71 -0.59 -64.87
CA ASP A 111 -76.71 0.00 -66.23
C ASP A 111 -76.07 1.38 -66.61
N ASP A 112 -75.21 1.26 -67.63
CA ASP A 112 -74.86 2.10 -68.81
C ASP A 112 -73.93 3.34 -68.77
N ASP A 113 -72.85 3.23 -69.57
CA ASP A 113 -72.21 4.17 -70.55
C ASP A 113 -71.70 5.56 -70.07
N ASP A 114 -70.60 6.19 -70.53
CA ASP A 114 -69.59 5.94 -71.56
C ASP A 114 -68.39 6.92 -71.36
N ALA A 115 -67.25 6.60 -71.98
CA ALA A 115 -66.21 7.49 -72.55
C ALA A 115 -65.45 8.55 -71.69
N ALA A 116 -64.14 8.32 -71.49
CA ALA A 116 -63.05 8.89 -72.33
C ALA A 116 -61.69 9.14 -71.60
N SER A 117 -60.65 8.45 -72.09
CA SER A 117 -59.23 8.85 -72.31
C SER A 117 -58.32 9.12 -71.08
N ALA A 118 -57.31 8.29 -70.77
CA ALA A 118 -55.97 8.15 -71.41
C ALA A 118 -55.14 9.46 -71.33
N GLU A 119 -53.92 9.59 -70.81
CA GLU A 119 -52.80 8.76 -70.30
C GLU A 119 -52.02 9.63 -69.27
N ILE A 120 -51.08 9.18 -68.40
CA ILE A 120 -49.67 8.81 -68.69
C ILE A 120 -49.05 8.15 -67.42
N SER A 121 -48.65 6.87 -67.58
CA SER A 121 -47.38 6.18 -67.23
C SER A 121 -46.72 6.28 -65.82
N ASP A 122 -46.64 5.08 -65.21
CA ASP A 122 -45.48 4.33 -64.66
C ASP A 122 -44.55 4.90 -63.58
N ALA A 123 -44.62 4.27 -62.40
CA ALA A 123 -43.50 3.48 -61.85
C ALA A 123 -44.02 2.45 -60.81
N GLU A 124 -43.87 1.18 -61.15
CA GLU A 124 -44.10 -0.04 -60.34
C GLU A 124 -43.22 -0.03 -59.06
N SER A 125 -43.55 -0.66 -57.94
CA SER A 125 -43.75 -2.10 -57.84
C SER A 125 -44.32 -2.45 -56.46
N ALA A 126 -45.57 -2.93 -56.44
CA ALA A 126 -46.22 -3.49 -55.27
C ALA A 126 -46.07 -5.01 -55.29
N LEU A 127 -45.75 -5.53 -54.10
CA LEU A 127 -45.49 -6.93 -53.81
C LEU A 127 -46.64 -7.83 -54.24
N SER A 128 -46.28 -8.84 -55.02
CA SER A 128 -47.07 -10.03 -55.35
C SER A 128 -47.67 -10.67 -54.10
N PHE A 129 -49.00 -10.80 -54.06
CA PHE A 129 -49.66 -11.90 -53.39
C PHE A 129 -50.73 -12.48 -54.32
N GLN A 130 -50.49 -13.72 -54.75
CA GLN A 130 -51.48 -14.61 -55.37
C GLN A 130 -52.68 -14.81 -54.42
N PRO A 131 -53.93 -14.79 -54.92
CA PRO A 131 -55.08 -15.30 -54.19
C PRO A 131 -55.09 -16.83 -54.22
N LEU A 132 -55.02 -17.46 -53.04
CA LEU A 132 -55.31 -18.89 -52.83
C LEU A 132 -56.82 -19.12 -52.58
N PRO A 133 -57.32 -20.37 -52.73
CA PRO A 133 -58.72 -20.68 -52.99
C PRO A 133 -59.69 -20.34 -51.85
N ARG A 134 -60.92 -20.08 -52.27
CA ARG A 134 -62.13 -19.85 -51.48
C ARG A 134 -62.49 -21.14 -50.72
N ASP A 135 -62.28 -21.15 -49.41
CA ASP A 135 -62.86 -22.16 -48.51
C ASP A 135 -64.36 -21.88 -48.29
N PRO A 136 -65.17 -22.91 -47.99
CA PRO A 136 -66.62 -22.78 -47.81
C PRO A 136 -66.96 -22.06 -46.50
N ASP A 137 -68.09 -21.38 -46.52
CA ASP A 137 -68.63 -20.51 -45.47
C ASP A 137 -68.55 -21.11 -44.05
N PRO A 138 -68.15 -20.33 -43.01
CA PRO A 138 -68.28 -20.76 -41.64
C PRO A 138 -69.73 -20.57 -41.15
N ASP A 139 -70.23 -21.61 -40.49
CA ASP A 139 -71.49 -21.73 -39.75
C ASP A 139 -71.92 -20.43 -39.01
N PRO A 140 -73.20 -20.01 -39.12
CA PRO A 140 -73.71 -18.82 -38.43
C PRO A 140 -73.88 -18.98 -36.89
N ASP A 141 -73.53 -20.13 -36.31
CA ASP A 141 -73.71 -20.41 -34.88
C ASP A 141 -72.43 -20.31 -34.02
N ARG A 142 -71.36 -19.65 -34.50
CA ARG A 142 -70.19 -19.41 -33.66
C ARG A 142 -70.46 -18.26 -32.69
N ALA A 143 -70.64 -18.63 -31.42
CA ALA A 143 -70.83 -17.73 -30.27
C ALA A 143 -69.88 -16.51 -30.32
N PRO A 144 -70.34 -15.32 -29.86
CA PRO A 144 -69.50 -14.13 -29.81
C PRO A 144 -68.25 -14.44 -28.99
N ALA A 145 -67.10 -13.96 -29.49
CA ALA A 145 -65.85 -14.07 -28.77
C ALA A 145 -66.05 -13.55 -27.33
N PRO A 146 -65.48 -14.22 -26.32
CA PRO A 146 -65.60 -13.78 -24.94
C PRO A 146 -65.21 -12.31 -24.83
N ASP A 147 -66.12 -11.49 -24.31
CA ASP A 147 -65.80 -10.16 -23.80
C ASP A 147 -64.70 -10.35 -22.77
N LEU A 148 -63.48 -10.06 -23.21
CA LEU A 148 -62.31 -10.13 -22.37
C LEU A 148 -62.51 -9.07 -21.29
N ASP A 149 -62.54 -9.47 -20.02
CA ASP A 149 -62.62 -8.53 -18.89
C ASP A 149 -61.27 -7.83 -18.78
N LEU A 150 -61.03 -6.95 -19.73
CA LEU A 150 -59.76 -6.36 -20.07
C LEU A 150 -59.27 -5.46 -18.94
N ASP A 151 -60.19 -4.83 -18.23
CA ASP A 151 -59.90 -4.04 -17.05
C ASP A 151 -59.22 -4.89 -15.97
N LEU A 152 -59.52 -6.20 -15.89
CA LEU A 152 -58.87 -7.13 -14.98
C LEU A 152 -57.42 -7.43 -15.40
N VAL A 153 -57.18 -7.65 -16.70
CA VAL A 153 -55.84 -7.95 -17.23
C VAL A 153 -54.92 -6.72 -17.13
N VAL A 154 -55.46 -5.54 -17.46
CA VAL A 154 -54.72 -4.27 -17.31
C VAL A 154 -54.48 -3.98 -15.84
N ALA A 155 -55.44 -4.24 -14.95
CA ALA A 155 -55.26 -4.10 -13.51
C ALA A 155 -54.18 -5.05 -12.95
N GLU A 156 -54.17 -6.32 -13.35
CA GLU A 156 -53.12 -7.27 -12.93
C GLU A 156 -51.74 -6.85 -13.43
N LEU A 157 -51.65 -6.36 -14.67
CA LEU A 157 -50.38 -5.93 -15.26
C LEU A 157 -49.84 -4.66 -14.61
N VAL A 158 -50.71 -3.70 -14.30
CA VAL A 158 -50.37 -2.48 -13.55
C VAL A 158 -49.99 -2.83 -12.10
N ALA A 159 -50.71 -3.77 -11.47
CA ALA A 159 -50.38 -4.24 -10.12
C ALA A 159 -49.02 -4.95 -10.07
N ALA A 160 -48.72 -5.81 -11.05
CA ALA A 160 -47.43 -6.47 -11.19
C ALA A 160 -46.29 -5.47 -11.43
N SER A 161 -46.55 -4.43 -12.24
CA SER A 161 -45.60 -3.35 -12.49
C SER A 161 -45.33 -2.51 -11.22
N GLY A 162 -46.37 -2.22 -10.43
CA GLY A 162 -46.25 -1.50 -9.16
C GLY A 162 -45.46 -2.28 -8.12
N SER A 163 -45.74 -3.59 -7.97
CA SER A 163 -45.02 -4.47 -7.04
C SER A 163 -43.52 -4.55 -7.35
N LEU A 164 -43.13 -4.62 -8.64
CA LEU A 164 -41.73 -4.60 -9.03
C LEU A 164 -41.04 -3.27 -8.70
N VAL A 165 -41.72 -2.15 -8.90
CA VAL A 165 -41.20 -0.82 -8.55
C VAL A 165 -40.98 -0.73 -7.03
N GLU A 166 -41.91 -1.20 -6.21
CA GLU A 166 -41.76 -1.23 -4.75
C GLU A 166 -40.56 -2.07 -4.31
N VAL A 167 -40.36 -3.26 -4.91
CA VAL A 167 -39.18 -4.10 -4.64
C VAL A 167 -37.89 -3.35 -4.97
N LEU A 168 -37.80 -2.74 -6.15
CA LEU A 168 -36.62 -1.98 -6.56
C LEU A 168 -36.37 -0.74 -5.69
N GLU A 169 -37.42 -0.06 -5.25
CA GLU A 169 -37.32 1.07 -4.32
C GLU A 169 -36.85 0.60 -2.93
N SER A 170 -37.33 -0.56 -2.47
CA SER A 170 -36.88 -1.15 -1.20
C SER A 170 -35.40 -1.55 -1.25
N GLU A 171 -34.94 -2.20 -2.32
CA GLU A 171 -33.52 -2.53 -2.53
C GLU A 171 -32.66 -1.26 -2.60
N ARG A 172 -33.12 -0.22 -3.31
CA ARG A 172 -32.43 1.07 -3.37
C ARG A 172 -32.26 1.66 -1.97
N MET A 173 -33.29 1.61 -1.13
CA MET A 173 -33.23 2.12 0.24
C MET A 173 -32.26 1.33 1.12
N VAL A 174 -32.24 0.00 0.99
CA VAL A 174 -31.28 -0.87 1.69
C VAL A 174 -29.84 -0.53 1.27
N LEU A 175 -29.57 -0.46 -0.04
CA LEU A 175 -28.24 -0.13 -0.57
C LEU A 175 -27.77 1.26 -0.15
N LEU A 176 -28.66 2.25 -0.09
CA LEU A 176 -28.32 3.59 0.42
C LEU A 176 -27.95 3.54 1.91
N GLY A 177 -28.67 2.77 2.72
CA GLY A 177 -28.36 2.55 4.13
C GLY A 177 -27.02 1.85 4.35
N GLU A 178 -26.75 0.81 3.57
CA GLU A 178 -25.48 0.08 3.62
C GLU A 178 -24.30 0.93 3.17
N ASN A 179 -24.44 1.70 2.08
CA ASN A 179 -23.42 2.63 1.63
C ASN A 179 -23.11 3.71 2.67
N ALA A 180 -24.13 4.25 3.34
CA ALA A 180 -23.92 5.17 4.44
C ALA A 180 -23.14 4.52 5.59
N ARG A 181 -23.54 3.31 6.01
CA ARG A 181 -22.85 2.55 7.06
C ARG A 181 -21.40 2.23 6.72
N LEU A 182 -21.14 1.83 5.47
CA LEU A 182 -19.79 1.58 4.98
C LEU A 182 -18.96 2.87 4.92
N GLY A 183 -19.57 3.98 4.51
CA GLY A 183 -18.94 5.30 4.54
C GLY A 183 -18.47 5.69 5.95
N PHE A 184 -19.30 5.51 6.97
CA PHE A 184 -18.91 5.75 8.36
C PHE A 184 -17.75 4.86 8.82
N ARG A 185 -17.79 3.57 8.46
CA ARG A 185 -16.71 2.63 8.80
C ARG A 185 -15.40 2.96 8.11
N ALA A 186 -15.46 3.35 6.83
CA ALA A 186 -14.29 3.79 6.08
C ALA A 186 -13.67 5.06 6.70
N ALA A 187 -14.50 6.06 7.01
CA ALA A 187 -14.03 7.28 7.67
C ALA A 187 -13.39 7.01 9.04
N ALA A 188 -13.98 6.14 9.86
CA ALA A 188 -13.40 5.74 11.14
C ALA A 188 -12.05 5.02 10.97
N ALA A 189 -11.95 4.10 10.00
CA ALA A 189 -10.71 3.40 9.70
C ALA A 189 -9.61 4.35 9.19
N GLU A 190 -9.97 5.37 8.40
CA GLU A 190 -9.04 6.41 7.95
C GLU A 190 -8.52 7.27 9.11
N GLU A 191 -9.39 7.62 10.07
CA GLU A 191 -9.00 8.37 11.27
C GLU A 191 -8.03 7.56 12.15
N GLU A 192 -8.32 6.28 12.38
CA GLU A 192 -7.42 5.37 13.10
C GLU A 192 -6.07 5.20 12.39
N ALA A 193 -6.08 5.06 11.06
CA ALA A 193 -4.86 4.98 10.26
C ALA A 193 -4.04 6.27 10.32
N ALA A 194 -4.68 7.44 10.30
CA ALA A 194 -4.03 8.73 10.44
C ALA A 194 -3.38 8.90 11.82
N ALA A 195 -4.09 8.49 12.89
CA ALA A 195 -3.56 8.50 14.25
C ALA A 195 -2.34 7.56 14.38
N ALA A 196 -2.43 6.33 13.87
CA ALA A 196 -1.32 5.38 13.86
C ALA A 196 -0.11 5.90 13.06
N ALA A 197 -0.34 6.59 11.95
CA ALA A 197 0.73 7.22 11.16
C ALA A 197 1.41 8.36 11.93
N ALA A 198 0.65 9.16 12.69
CA ALA A 198 1.20 10.21 13.54
C ALA A 198 2.09 9.63 14.66
N GLU A 199 1.62 8.58 15.34
CA GLU A 199 2.38 7.86 16.37
C GLU A 199 3.68 7.26 15.80
N LEU A 200 3.59 6.56 14.67
CA LEU A 200 4.76 6.01 13.99
C LEU A 200 5.74 7.13 13.58
N GLY A 201 5.23 8.27 13.12
CA GLY A 201 6.03 9.45 12.80
C GLY A 201 6.75 10.01 14.02
N TRP A 202 6.08 10.08 15.18
CA TRP A 202 6.70 10.47 16.44
C TRP A 202 7.81 9.50 16.87
N VAL A 203 7.53 8.19 16.87
CA VAL A 203 8.51 7.15 17.24
C VAL A 203 9.74 7.21 16.34
N ARG A 204 9.55 7.37 15.01
CA ARG A 204 10.67 7.49 14.06
C ARG A 204 11.54 8.71 14.34
N ARG A 205 10.94 9.87 14.63
CA ARG A 205 11.69 11.09 15.02
C ARG A 205 12.48 10.84 16.29
N ARG A 206 11.85 10.24 17.31
CA ARG A 206 12.51 9.96 18.58
C ARG A 206 13.66 8.96 18.44
N ALA A 207 13.49 7.93 17.62
CA ALA A 207 14.55 6.97 17.29
C ALA A 207 15.72 7.64 16.57
N ALA A 208 15.44 8.57 15.64
CA ALA A 208 16.48 9.33 14.94
C ALA A 208 17.27 10.25 15.88
N GLU A 209 16.60 10.93 16.82
CA GLU A 209 17.27 11.72 17.86
C GLU A 209 18.20 10.85 18.73
N MET A 210 17.71 9.70 19.20
CA MET A 210 18.52 8.77 19.97
C MET A 210 19.73 8.25 19.18
N ALA A 211 19.55 7.96 17.89
CA ALA A 211 20.64 7.53 17.02
C ALA A 211 21.74 8.60 16.90
N ARG A 212 21.35 9.88 16.77
CA ARG A 212 22.30 11.02 16.74
C ARG A 212 23.07 11.13 18.05
N ALA A 213 22.38 11.11 19.19
CA ALA A 213 23.01 11.17 20.52
C ALA A 213 24.01 10.02 20.74
N VAL A 214 23.71 8.81 20.25
CA VAL A 214 24.64 7.67 20.34
C VAL A 214 25.90 7.88 19.48
N VAL A 215 25.80 8.52 18.33
CA VAL A 215 26.96 8.86 17.49
C VAL A 215 27.81 9.92 18.18
N GLU A 216 27.20 11.00 18.67
CA GLU A 216 27.89 12.06 19.43
C GLU A 216 28.64 11.48 20.62
N LEU A 217 28.01 10.64 21.45
CA LEU A 217 28.65 9.98 22.59
C LEU A 217 29.86 9.10 22.18
N ARG A 218 29.80 8.46 21.00
CA ARG A 218 30.95 7.67 20.50
C ARG A 218 32.10 8.57 20.08
N GLU A 219 31.81 9.70 19.46
CA GLU A 219 32.80 10.70 19.07
C GLU A 219 33.43 11.34 20.30
N GLU A 220 32.64 11.79 21.28
CA GLU A 220 33.12 12.33 22.55
C GLU A 220 34.07 11.36 23.26
N ARG A 221 33.69 10.07 23.36
CA ARG A 221 34.56 9.03 23.95
C ARG A 221 35.89 8.90 23.20
N ARG A 222 35.88 8.95 21.87
CA ARG A 222 37.10 8.91 21.04
C ARG A 222 37.96 10.14 21.27
N VAL A 223 37.37 11.33 21.27
CA VAL A 223 38.05 12.59 21.54
C VAL A 223 38.70 12.58 22.92
N CYS A 224 37.99 12.16 23.97
CA CYS A 224 38.55 12.02 25.32
C CYS A 224 39.69 10.99 25.38
N ALA A 225 39.58 9.86 24.68
CA ALA A 225 40.64 8.84 24.66
C ALA A 225 41.91 9.36 23.96
N LEU A 226 41.74 10.07 22.83
CA LEU A 226 42.85 10.69 22.10
C LEU A 226 43.48 11.83 22.89
N GLY A 227 42.68 12.66 23.57
CA GLY A 227 43.16 13.74 24.45
C GLY A 227 44.12 13.22 25.51
N ARG A 228 43.73 12.17 26.26
CA ARG A 228 44.60 11.54 27.25
C ARG A 228 45.90 10.98 26.65
N ARG A 229 45.85 10.46 25.42
CA ARG A 229 47.05 9.97 24.72
C ARG A 229 47.98 11.10 24.30
N ILE A 230 47.42 12.23 23.84
CA ILE A 230 48.18 13.43 23.50
C ILE A 230 48.88 13.98 24.74
N GLU A 231 48.17 14.12 25.85
CA GLU A 231 48.76 14.56 27.13
C GLU A 231 49.89 13.65 27.58
N GLY A 232 49.71 12.32 27.51
CA GLY A 232 50.75 11.36 27.82
C GLY A 232 51.98 11.46 26.91
N LEU A 233 51.78 11.71 25.61
CA LEU A 233 52.87 11.94 24.67
C LEU A 233 53.59 13.26 24.94
N GLN A 234 52.86 14.33 25.22
CA GLN A 234 53.42 15.64 25.59
C GLN A 234 54.28 15.54 26.86
N ALA A 235 53.80 14.84 27.89
CA ALA A 235 54.57 14.61 29.11
C ALA A 235 55.88 13.84 28.84
N ARG A 236 55.84 12.84 27.94
CA ARG A 236 57.04 12.09 27.52
C ARG A 236 58.02 12.95 26.75
N VAL A 237 57.54 13.76 25.80
CA VAL A 237 58.37 14.71 25.03
C VAL A 237 59.04 15.67 26.00
N TYR A 238 58.29 16.29 26.90
CA TYR A 238 58.84 17.21 27.90
C TYR A 238 59.89 16.55 28.80
N ALA A 239 59.65 15.31 29.25
CA ALA A 239 60.62 14.57 30.05
C ALA A 239 61.90 14.20 29.28
N LEU A 240 61.80 13.96 27.97
CA LEU A 240 62.94 13.74 27.08
C LEU A 240 63.71 15.03 26.84
N GLU A 241 63.01 16.14 26.54
CA GLU A 241 63.63 17.46 26.37
C GLU A 241 64.41 17.88 27.60
N ARG A 242 63.86 17.67 28.79
CA ARG A 242 64.55 17.95 30.06
C ARG A 242 65.82 17.12 30.23
N ARG A 243 65.76 15.82 29.89
CA ARG A 243 66.95 14.94 29.94
C ARG A 243 68.00 15.33 28.90
N ASN A 244 67.57 15.70 27.69
CA ASN A 244 68.46 16.17 26.63
C ASN A 244 69.17 17.46 27.05
N ARG A 245 68.46 18.42 27.66
CA ARG A 245 69.07 19.65 28.20
C ARG A 245 70.12 19.34 29.25
N ALA A 246 69.80 18.50 30.23
CA ALA A 246 70.76 18.10 31.26
C ALA A 246 72.01 17.40 30.67
N TRP A 247 71.83 16.57 29.63
CA TRP A 247 72.93 15.97 28.90
C TRP A 247 73.82 17.01 28.20
N CYS A 248 73.22 17.97 27.51
CA CYS A 248 73.95 19.06 26.86
C CYS A 248 74.71 19.91 27.89
N ASP A 249 74.09 20.25 29.01
CA ASP A 249 74.70 21.05 30.08
C ASP A 249 75.89 20.32 30.71
N ALA A 250 75.75 19.01 30.97
CA ALA A 250 76.82 18.17 31.49
C ALA A 250 78.00 18.07 30.49
N ALA A 251 77.72 17.90 29.21
CA ALA A 251 78.74 17.89 28.17
C ALA A 251 79.48 19.23 28.09
N ALA A 252 78.77 20.35 28.19
CA ALA A 252 79.38 21.68 28.21
C ALA A 252 80.24 21.93 29.46
N ALA A 253 79.82 21.43 30.63
CA ALA A 253 80.61 21.50 31.85
C ALA A 253 81.89 20.67 31.74
N ALA A 254 81.81 19.45 31.20
CA ALA A 254 82.97 18.59 30.98
C ALA A 254 83.99 19.21 30.01
N GLU A 255 83.53 19.88 28.95
CA GLU A 255 84.44 20.61 28.04
C GLU A 255 85.11 21.80 28.73
N LYS A 256 84.41 22.53 29.61
CA LYS A 256 85.00 23.61 30.42
C LYS A 256 86.06 23.08 31.38
N GLU A 257 85.79 21.94 32.04
CA GLU A 257 86.74 21.28 32.94
C GLU A 257 87.99 20.84 32.18
N ARG A 258 87.83 20.15 31.04
CA ARG A 258 88.94 19.78 30.15
C ARG A 258 89.72 21.00 29.66
N ALA A 259 89.05 22.11 29.36
CA ALA A 259 89.72 23.35 28.97
C ALA A 259 90.52 23.98 30.13
N ALA A 260 90.00 23.94 31.35
CA ALA A 260 90.69 24.39 32.55
C ALA A 260 91.92 23.52 32.85
N GLU A 261 91.79 22.18 32.78
CA GLU A 261 92.90 21.24 32.89
C GLU A 261 93.98 21.50 31.83
N ARG A 262 93.59 21.75 30.57
CA ARG A 262 94.52 22.10 29.49
C ARG A 262 95.25 23.42 29.79
N ALA A 263 94.54 24.45 30.22
CA ALA A 263 95.11 25.75 30.56
C ALA A 263 96.06 25.66 31.77
N GLU A 264 95.71 24.88 32.79
CA GLU A 264 96.58 24.60 33.94
C GLU A 264 97.84 23.83 33.50
N ALA A 265 97.69 22.80 32.68
CA ALA A 265 98.82 22.07 32.12
C ALA A 265 99.74 22.99 31.28
N GLU A 266 99.19 23.93 30.51
CA GLU A 266 99.96 24.94 29.79
C GLU A 266 100.69 25.91 30.73
N ARG A 267 100.04 26.38 31.79
CA ARG A 267 100.67 27.21 32.84
C ARG A 267 101.84 26.48 33.48
N LEU A 268 101.62 25.23 33.92
CA LEU A 268 102.65 24.39 34.55
C LEU A 268 103.82 24.13 33.57
N ARG A 269 103.55 23.91 32.28
CA ARG A 269 104.60 23.80 31.25
C ARG A 269 105.37 25.10 31.08
N ALA A 270 104.71 26.26 31.09
CA ALA A 270 105.37 27.56 31.01
C ALA A 270 106.25 27.82 32.23
N GLU A 271 105.77 27.49 33.43
CA GLU A 271 106.53 27.60 34.68
C GLU A 271 107.73 26.63 34.70
N ASN A 272 107.55 25.37 34.32
CA ASN A 272 108.64 24.41 34.16
C ASN A 272 109.70 24.90 33.16
N ARG A 273 109.29 25.50 32.03
CA ARG A 273 110.23 26.12 31.07
C ARG A 273 111.02 27.27 31.73
N ARG A 274 110.37 28.12 32.53
CA ARG A 274 111.04 29.21 33.27
C ARG A 274 112.04 28.66 34.29
N LEU A 275 111.64 27.67 35.08
CA LEU A 275 112.50 27.03 36.08
C LEU A 275 113.70 26.33 35.42
N ALA A 276 113.48 25.61 34.31
CA ALA A 276 114.55 24.98 33.54
C ALA A 276 115.54 26.01 32.97
N ALA A 277 115.05 27.12 32.43
CA ALA A 277 115.91 28.22 31.96
C ALA A 277 116.71 28.86 33.11
N ALA A 278 116.10 29.06 34.28
CA ALA A 278 116.78 29.56 35.47
C ALA A 278 117.86 28.58 35.98
N ALA A 279 117.59 27.28 35.97
CA ALA A 279 118.55 26.23 36.34
C ALA A 279 119.72 26.16 35.35
N ALA A 280 119.46 26.29 34.05
CA ALA A 280 120.50 26.33 33.01
C ALA A 280 121.47 27.51 33.20
N ARG A 281 120.95 28.70 33.56
CA ARG A 281 121.77 29.88 33.88
C ARG A 281 122.67 29.69 35.10
N ARG A 282 122.30 28.82 36.05
CA ARG A 282 123.10 28.49 37.24
C ARG A 282 124.16 27.41 36.99
N GLY A 283 124.33 26.93 35.75
CA GLY A 283 125.39 25.99 35.36
C GLY A 283 125.24 24.54 35.86
N GLY A 284 124.11 24.19 36.49
CA GLY A 284 123.93 22.93 37.23
C GLY A 284 123.34 21.74 36.45
N GLY A 285 123.37 21.73 35.12
CA GLY A 285 122.64 20.74 34.30
C GLY A 285 123.15 19.30 34.39
N GLY A 286 124.44 19.09 34.70
CA GLY A 286 125.05 17.76 34.58
C GLY A 286 124.71 16.76 35.69
N ALA A 287 124.49 17.20 36.92
CA ALA A 287 124.27 16.29 38.05
C ALA A 287 122.83 15.77 38.14
N VAL A 288 121.85 16.63 37.85
CA VAL A 288 120.42 16.30 37.90
C VAL A 288 120.02 15.33 36.78
N GLY A 289 120.57 15.51 35.56
CA GLY A 289 120.34 14.57 34.45
C GLY A 289 120.81 13.14 34.76
N ARG A 290 122.00 12.99 35.37
CA ARG A 290 122.55 11.69 35.78
C ARG A 290 121.75 11.01 36.89
N TRP A 291 121.10 11.78 37.75
CA TRP A 291 120.22 11.25 38.79
C TRP A 291 118.91 10.73 38.19
N TRP A 292 118.27 11.51 37.32
CA TRP A 292 117.05 11.07 36.61
C TRP A 292 117.30 9.87 35.71
N GLU A 293 118.44 9.79 35.02
CA GLU A 293 118.81 8.63 34.20
C GLU A 293 119.04 7.35 35.01
N ARG A 294 119.44 7.49 36.28
CA ARG A 294 119.56 6.37 37.23
C ARG A 294 118.20 5.92 37.74
N VAL A 295 117.26 6.85 37.95
CA VAL A 295 115.89 6.56 38.38
C VAL A 295 115.08 5.91 37.25
N THR A 296 115.23 6.34 36.01
CA THR A 296 114.54 5.71 34.87
C THR A 296 115.10 4.34 34.50
N ARG A 297 116.35 4.04 34.84
CA ARG A 297 116.91 2.67 34.73
C ARG A 297 116.57 1.76 35.90
N MET A 298 115.96 2.26 36.98
CA MET A 298 115.43 1.41 38.04
C MET A 298 114.13 0.77 37.55
N GLU A 299 114.17 -0.52 37.21
CA GLU A 299 112.97 -1.31 36.93
C GLU A 299 112.10 -1.38 38.19
N TRP A 300 110.93 -0.73 38.15
CA TRP A 300 109.93 -0.85 39.19
C TRP A 300 109.20 -2.18 39.03
N ALA A 301 109.60 -3.20 39.80
CA ALA A 301 108.83 -4.42 39.97
C ALA A 301 107.60 -4.12 40.85
N PRO A 302 106.35 -4.27 40.35
CA PRO A 302 105.19 -4.14 41.22
C PRO A 302 105.19 -5.29 42.24
N CYS A 303 105.17 -4.94 43.52
CA CYS A 303 105.03 -5.90 44.62
C CYS A 303 103.68 -6.63 44.49
N VAL A 304 103.71 -7.86 43.97
CA VAL A 304 102.59 -8.80 44.04
C VAL A 304 102.49 -9.32 45.49
N PRO A 305 101.36 -9.16 46.20
CA PRO A 305 101.23 -9.73 47.53
C PRO A 305 101.11 -11.25 47.44
N HIS A 306 102.02 -11.95 48.13
CA HIS A 306 102.08 -13.40 48.24
C HIS A 306 100.92 -13.94 49.10
N VAL A 307 99.83 -14.36 48.47
CA VAL A 307 98.75 -15.10 49.16
C VAL A 307 99.12 -16.59 49.18
N LYS A 308 99.49 -17.09 50.37
CA LYS A 308 99.68 -18.52 50.65
C LYS A 308 98.38 -19.28 50.36
N GLY A 309 98.48 -20.32 49.53
CA GLY A 309 97.39 -21.23 49.24
C GLY A 309 96.86 -21.94 50.49
N GLY A 310 95.59 -21.70 50.80
CA GLY A 310 94.77 -22.54 51.67
C GLY A 310 93.77 -23.31 50.81
N LYS A 311 93.89 -24.64 50.81
CA LYS A 311 92.90 -25.57 50.24
C LYS A 311 91.58 -25.48 51.03
N GLY A 312 90.45 -25.38 50.33
CA GLY A 312 89.09 -25.57 50.83
C GLY A 312 88.10 -25.25 49.71
N ALA A 313 87.72 -26.25 48.91
CA ALA A 313 86.49 -27.04 49.04
C ALA A 313 85.26 -26.27 48.50
N GLY A 314 84.55 -26.91 47.56
CA GLY A 314 83.56 -26.29 46.67
C GLY A 314 82.18 -26.02 47.27
N LEU A 315 81.36 -25.30 46.48
CA LEU A 315 79.92 -25.48 46.22
C LEU A 315 79.53 -24.36 45.24
N VAL A 316 79.14 -24.61 43.98
CA VAL A 316 77.76 -24.92 43.53
C VAL A 316 76.70 -24.12 44.29
N THR A 317 76.26 -23.01 43.70
CA THR A 317 74.90 -22.74 43.18
C THR A 317 74.94 -21.45 42.36
#